data_AF-A0A5E4Q9A3-F1
#
_entry.id   AF-A0A5E4Q9A3-F1
#
_cell.length_a   1.000
_cell.length_b   1.000
_cell.length_c   1.000
_cell.angle_alpha   90.00
_cell.angle_beta   90.00
_cell.angle_gamma   90.00
#
_symmetry.space_group_name_H-M   'P 1'
#
loop_
_entity.id
_entity.type
_entity.pdbx_description
1 polymer ?
#
loop_
_entity_poly.entity_id
_entity_poly.type
_entity_poly.pdbx_seq_one_letter_code
_entity_poly.pdbx_strand_id
1 'polypeptide(L)'
;MSHVYEISCVHVDSWWRWLFWHCSYCMCLCDESGPTSDRYFSLWDATSDVKNNKLVDSWWRLPYHCSYCFCLCEDDAYIAERSFSLREVLAAHEQNKVVTGIRLVKYGRVFHLQISEGTLGERGAVTPGGWVPVQKFDVNDAGVREGQDYHTLSYERRALDLDELDSPRGQILTGVRFSVIGAHLHFEIRSTPFNYTTGRLAPERNQWISNDNTDGSDAPRSRLELYKPDVPTRGPQPLQVDSKHDQYVEFTNSDFEKDAAQSTVPFVDIQPVEPMQGAALISGAGMIHRGARGSGGFVSPKLFTYDHSRHVHADPPPASLQTAEPDSMPMSNF
;
A
#
# COMPACT_ATOMS: atom_id res chain seq x y z
N MET A 1 -28.30 -18.00 12.02
CA MET A 1 -27.39 -17.07 12.70
C MET A 1 -27.49 -15.81 11.88
N SER A 2 -28.09 -14.74 12.40
CA SER A 2 -28.42 -13.56 11.59
C SER A 2 -27.13 -12.80 11.30
N HIS A 3 -26.67 -12.82 10.05
CA HIS A 3 -25.49 -12.05 9.62
C HIS A 3 -25.89 -10.58 9.48
N VAL A 4 -25.18 -9.70 10.18
CA VAL A 4 -25.40 -8.25 10.15
C VAL A 4 -24.39 -7.68 9.16
N TYR A 5 -24.86 -7.29 7.98
CA TYR A 5 -24.06 -6.55 7.00
C TYR A 5 -24.08 -5.07 7.35
N GLU A 6 -22.91 -4.43 7.39
CA GLU A 6 -22.79 -2.99 7.58
C GLU A 6 -22.83 -2.30 6.21
N ILE A 7 -23.74 -1.33 6.05
CA ILE A 7 -24.13 -0.76 4.75
C ILE A 7 -23.68 0.70 4.68
N SER A 8 -22.94 1.08 3.63
CA SER A 8 -22.49 2.46 3.39
C SER A 8 -22.83 2.98 1.99
N CYS A 9 -23.41 4.19 1.89
CA CYS A 9 -23.91 4.79 0.63
C CYS A 9 -22.97 5.85 0.01
N VAL A 10 -22.93 5.95 -1.35
CA VAL A 10 -22.10 6.90 -2.13
C VAL A 10 -22.90 7.77 -3.13
N HIS A 11 -22.35 8.95 -3.50
CA HIS A 11 -23.00 10.03 -4.27
C HIS A 11 -23.01 9.81 -5.82
N VAL A 12 -24.07 10.25 -6.52
CA VAL A 12 -24.19 10.29 -8.00
C VAL A 12 -24.95 11.58 -8.42
N ASP A 13 -24.51 12.27 -9.48
CA ASP A 13 -25.07 13.58 -9.90
C ASP A 13 -26.27 13.48 -10.89
N SER A 14 -27.28 14.37 -10.73
CA SER A 14 -28.40 14.58 -11.68
C SER A 14 -28.87 16.06 -11.71
N TRP A 15 -29.50 16.50 -12.82
CA TRP A 15 -29.94 17.88 -13.12
C TRP A 15 -31.41 18.21 -12.71
N TRP A 16 -31.74 19.50 -12.47
CA TRP A 16 -32.90 20.02 -11.68
C TRP A 16 -34.19 20.51 -12.42
N ARG A 17 -35.38 20.44 -11.74
CA ARG A 17 -36.47 21.49 -11.64
C ARG A 17 -37.68 21.13 -10.70
N TRP A 18 -37.96 22.02 -9.71
CA TRP A 18 -39.12 22.31 -8.78
C TRP A 18 -40.29 21.32 -8.41
N LEU A 19 -40.46 21.10 -7.07
CA LEU A 19 -41.61 20.75 -6.14
C LEU A 19 -42.54 19.53 -6.43
N PHE A 20 -42.99 18.62 -5.53
CA PHE A 20 -42.88 18.29 -4.07
C PHE A 20 -43.13 16.75 -3.89
N TRP A 21 -42.70 16.18 -2.74
CA TRP A 21 -42.80 14.78 -2.21
C TRP A 21 -41.61 13.85 -2.51
N HIS A 22 -40.99 13.32 -1.43
CA HIS A 22 -39.76 12.53 -1.46
C HIS A 22 -40.04 11.03 -1.25
N CYS A 23 -39.54 10.19 -2.15
CA CYS A 23 -39.28 8.78 -1.86
C CYS A 23 -37.78 8.52 -2.01
N SER A 24 -37.18 7.91 -1.01
CA SER A 24 -35.85 7.31 -1.07
C SER A 24 -36.03 5.80 -1.14
N TYR A 25 -35.58 5.18 -2.23
CA TYR A 25 -35.51 3.72 -2.33
C TYR A 25 -34.04 3.34 -2.30
N CYS A 26 -33.57 2.92 -1.12
CA CYS A 26 -32.28 2.28 -0.98
C CYS A 26 -32.48 0.78 -1.21
N MET A 27 -32.03 0.27 -2.36
CA MET A 27 -31.98 -1.16 -2.60
C MET A 27 -30.52 -1.60 -2.55
N CYS A 28 -30.08 -2.06 -1.38
CA CYS A 28 -28.79 -2.71 -1.23
C CYS A 28 -28.98 -4.21 -1.53
N LEU A 29 -28.36 -4.69 -2.61
CA LEU A 29 -28.23 -6.13 -2.87
C LEU A 29 -26.76 -6.49 -2.64
N CYS A 30 -26.47 -7.02 -1.45
CA CYS A 30 -25.18 -7.65 -1.18
C CYS A 30 -25.33 -9.13 -1.48
N ASP A 31 -24.89 -9.54 -2.67
CA ASP A 31 -24.94 -10.93 -3.11
C ASP A 31 -23.67 -11.65 -2.64
N GLU A 32 -23.78 -12.50 -1.61
CA GLU A 32 -22.68 -13.38 -1.20
C GLU A 32 -22.58 -14.56 -2.18
N SER A 33 -21.40 -14.77 -2.77
CA SER A 33 -21.15 -15.95 -3.61
C SER A 33 -20.80 -17.17 -2.74
N GLY A 34 -21.82 -17.89 -2.23
CA GLY A 34 -21.60 -19.08 -1.39
C GLY A 34 -22.86 -19.90 -1.04
N PRO A 35 -22.70 -21.10 -0.44
CA PRO A 35 -23.81 -21.95 0.00
C PRO A 35 -24.66 -21.36 1.15
N THR A 36 -24.24 -20.23 1.72
CA THR A 36 -24.91 -19.46 2.79
C THR A 36 -25.69 -18.25 2.26
N SER A 37 -25.76 -18.08 0.93
CA SER A 37 -26.52 -17.01 0.27
C SER A 37 -27.97 -16.93 0.76
N ASP A 38 -28.26 -15.94 1.61
CA ASP A 38 -29.60 -15.62 2.08
C ASP A 38 -30.34 -14.83 0.99
N ARG A 39 -30.90 -15.56 0.01
CA ARG A 39 -31.88 -15.06 -0.96
C ARG A 39 -33.23 -14.75 -0.29
N TYR A 40 -33.24 -13.89 0.72
CA TYR A 40 -34.45 -13.41 1.39
C TYR A 40 -34.46 -11.88 1.40
N PHE A 41 -35.63 -11.33 1.07
CA PHE A 41 -35.86 -9.88 1.01
C PHE A 41 -36.31 -9.40 2.39
N SER A 42 -35.61 -8.44 2.99
CA SER A 42 -36.17 -7.68 4.11
C SER A 42 -37.27 -6.75 3.59
N LEU A 43 -38.45 -6.83 4.18
CA LEU A 43 -39.58 -5.91 3.91
C LEU A 43 -39.60 -4.71 4.86
N TRP A 44 -38.54 -4.50 5.64
CA TRP A 44 -38.43 -3.39 6.57
C TRP A 44 -37.97 -2.13 5.83
N ASP A 45 -38.54 -0.98 6.20
CA ASP A 45 -38.10 0.31 5.67
C ASP A 45 -36.65 0.60 6.07
N ALA A 46 -35.76 0.68 5.08
CA ALA A 46 -34.40 1.15 5.25
C ALA A 46 -34.37 2.67 5.02
N THR A 47 -34.21 3.45 6.08
CA THR A 47 -34.11 4.91 6.00
C THR A 47 -32.64 5.33 5.87
N SER A 48 -32.35 6.13 4.84
CA SER A 48 -31.02 6.76 4.66
C SER A 48 -30.72 7.72 5.81
N ASP A 49 -29.46 7.83 6.24
CA ASP A 49 -29.03 8.81 7.24
C ASP A 49 -29.12 10.25 6.69
N VAL A 50 -30.27 10.88 6.94
CA VAL A 50 -30.58 12.25 6.50
C VAL A 50 -29.79 13.30 7.31
N LYS A 51 -29.23 12.95 8.48
CA LYS A 51 -28.54 13.92 9.34
C LYS A 51 -27.14 14.28 8.83
N ASN A 52 -26.50 13.40 8.07
CA ASN A 52 -25.16 13.58 7.52
C ASN A 52 -25.12 13.89 6.02
N ASN A 53 -26.26 14.26 5.41
CA ASN A 53 -26.36 14.79 4.05
C ASN A 53 -25.80 13.87 2.94
N LYS A 54 -25.80 12.54 3.13
CA LYS A 54 -25.40 11.53 2.14
C LYS A 54 -26.58 11.13 1.24
N LEU A 55 -27.08 12.06 0.43
CA LEU A 55 -28.23 11.86 -0.46
C LEU A 55 -27.84 11.97 -1.93
N VAL A 56 -28.34 11.03 -2.75
CA VAL A 56 -28.21 11.00 -4.22
C VAL A 56 -29.51 11.48 -4.85
N ASP A 57 -29.44 12.31 -5.88
CA ASP A 57 -30.61 12.78 -6.63
C ASP A 57 -30.71 12.05 -7.97
N SER A 58 -31.90 11.53 -8.33
CA SER A 58 -32.15 11.15 -9.73
C SER A 58 -33.65 11.14 -10.16
N TRP A 59 -33.80 11.35 -11.47
CA TRP A 59 -34.98 11.38 -12.36
C TRP A 59 -36.39 11.76 -11.87
N TRP A 60 -36.99 12.71 -12.59
CA TRP A 60 -38.39 13.14 -12.44
C TRP A 60 -39.32 12.40 -13.43
N ARG A 61 -40.35 11.72 -12.91
CA ARG A 61 -41.60 11.47 -13.63
C ARG A 61 -42.71 12.09 -12.81
N LEU A 62 -43.24 13.23 -13.27
CA LEU A 62 -44.29 13.96 -12.54
C LEU A 62 -45.40 12.99 -12.07
N PRO A 63 -45.76 12.97 -10.76
CA PRO A 63 -45.31 13.82 -9.63
C PRO A 63 -44.26 13.21 -8.67
N TYR A 64 -43.44 12.23 -9.06
CA TYR A 64 -42.56 11.47 -8.15
C TYR A 64 -41.08 11.85 -8.27
N HIS A 65 -40.41 11.99 -7.12
CA HIS A 65 -38.95 12.14 -6.98
C HIS A 65 -38.36 10.90 -6.29
N CYS A 66 -37.35 10.26 -6.90
CA CYS A 66 -36.74 9.03 -6.38
C CYS A 66 -35.22 9.18 -6.23
N SER A 67 -34.74 9.17 -4.99
CA SER A 67 -33.31 9.03 -4.71
C SER A 67 -32.92 7.54 -4.73
N TYR A 68 -31.90 7.18 -5.51
CA TYR A 68 -31.32 5.84 -5.51
C TYR A 68 -29.98 5.87 -4.77
N CYS A 69 -29.84 5.04 -3.75
CA CYS A 69 -28.55 4.84 -3.09
C CYS A 69 -27.95 3.51 -3.52
N PHE A 70 -26.66 3.52 -3.86
CA PHE A 70 -25.85 2.31 -3.98
C PHE A 70 -25.09 2.06 -2.69
N CYS A 71 -25.03 0.80 -2.29
CA CYS A 71 -24.43 0.38 -1.04
C CYS A 71 -23.14 -0.38 -1.33
N LEU A 72 -22.08 -0.05 -0.60
CA LEU A 72 -20.90 -0.90 -0.54
C LEU A 72 -21.19 -2.03 0.44
N CYS A 73 -20.94 -3.24 -0.02
CA CYS A 73 -21.12 -4.46 0.73
C CYS A 73 -19.78 -4.90 1.28
N GLU A 74 -19.79 -5.29 2.54
CA GLU A 74 -18.61 -5.82 3.22
C GLU A 74 -18.88 -7.24 3.66
N ASP A 75 -17.96 -8.14 3.31
CA ASP A 75 -17.97 -9.49 3.85
C ASP A 75 -17.73 -9.47 5.36
N ASP A 76 -18.36 -10.42 6.04
CA ASP A 76 -18.13 -10.68 7.45
C ASP A 76 -16.63 -10.94 7.69
N ALA A 77 -16.07 -10.36 8.76
CA ALA A 77 -14.67 -10.51 9.13
C ALA A 77 -14.22 -11.99 9.23
N TYR A 78 -15.14 -12.91 9.56
CA TYR A 78 -14.87 -14.34 9.64
C TYR A 78 -14.66 -15.04 8.30
N ILE A 79 -14.97 -14.40 7.17
CA ILE A 79 -14.78 -14.95 5.81
C ILE A 79 -14.03 -14.00 4.88
N ALA A 80 -13.89 -12.73 5.23
CA ALA A 80 -13.30 -11.71 4.38
C ALA A 80 -11.85 -12.04 3.98
N GLU A 81 -11.50 -11.80 2.71
CA GLU A 81 -10.15 -12.01 2.17
C GLU A 81 -9.31 -10.71 2.08
N ARG A 82 -9.60 -9.76 2.96
CA ARG A 82 -9.07 -8.39 2.97
C ARG A 82 -8.21 -8.08 4.20
N SER A 83 -7.53 -9.10 4.73
CA SER A 83 -6.71 -8.97 5.94
C SER A 83 -5.23 -8.82 5.61
N PHE A 84 -4.52 -7.99 6.37
CA PHE A 84 -3.07 -7.78 6.27
C PHE A 84 -2.40 -8.21 7.57
N SER A 85 -1.30 -8.96 7.46
CA SER A 85 -0.49 -9.38 8.61
C SER A 85 0.27 -8.20 9.19
N LEU A 86 0.16 -8.00 10.50
CA LEU A 86 0.91 -7.03 11.30
C LEU A 86 2.18 -7.64 11.91
N ARG A 87 2.38 -8.96 11.79
CA ARG A 87 3.57 -9.65 12.27
C ARG A 87 4.83 -9.15 11.56
N GLU A 88 5.86 -8.89 12.35
CA GLU A 88 7.15 -8.43 11.85
C GLU A 88 7.90 -9.53 11.08
N VAL A 89 8.63 -9.10 10.06
CA VAL A 89 9.47 -9.97 9.23
C VAL A 89 10.90 -9.46 9.31
N LEU A 90 11.78 -10.29 9.84
CA LEU A 90 13.17 -9.94 10.13
C LEU A 90 14.13 -10.83 9.34
N ALA A 91 15.20 -10.23 8.83
CA ALA A 91 16.36 -11.00 8.41
C ALA A 91 17.04 -11.61 9.66
N ALA A 92 17.82 -12.67 9.48
CA ALA A 92 18.65 -13.22 10.55
C ALA A 92 19.83 -12.27 10.90
N HIS A 93 19.51 -11.10 11.44
CA HIS A 93 20.42 -10.01 11.79
C HIS A 93 21.49 -10.43 12.80
N GLU A 94 21.18 -11.34 13.73
CA GLU A 94 22.15 -11.98 14.63
C GLU A 94 23.20 -12.84 13.89
N GLN A 95 22.88 -13.29 12.68
CA GLN A 95 23.77 -14.03 11.78
C GLN A 95 24.37 -13.12 10.70
N ASN A 96 24.39 -11.81 10.95
CA ASN A 96 24.91 -10.79 10.03
C ASN A 96 24.19 -10.75 8.67
N LYS A 97 22.90 -11.08 8.64
CA LYS A 97 22.07 -11.00 7.43
C LYS A 97 21.24 -9.73 7.37
N VAL A 98 21.04 -9.24 6.16
CA VAL A 98 20.29 -8.01 5.83
C VAL A 98 19.19 -8.32 4.83
N VAL A 99 18.21 -7.42 4.73
CA VAL A 99 17.15 -7.51 3.72
C VAL A 99 17.75 -7.21 2.34
N THR A 100 17.45 -8.05 1.35
CA THR A 100 17.86 -7.88 -0.05
C THR A 100 16.69 -7.79 -1.01
N GLY A 101 15.51 -8.26 -0.60
CA GLY A 101 14.30 -8.27 -1.42
C GLY A 101 13.05 -8.17 -0.55
N ILE A 102 11.94 -7.73 -1.14
CA ILE A 102 10.63 -7.64 -0.48
C ILE A 102 9.52 -8.01 -1.46
N ARG A 103 8.45 -8.62 -0.95
CA ARG A 103 7.21 -8.85 -1.69
C ARG A 103 6.02 -8.98 -0.75
N LEU A 104 4.82 -8.88 -1.32
CA LEU A 104 3.59 -9.30 -0.68
C LEU A 104 3.20 -10.68 -1.20
N VAL A 105 2.68 -11.53 -0.31
CA VAL A 105 2.13 -12.84 -0.68
C VAL A 105 0.82 -13.07 0.05
N LYS A 106 -0.17 -13.59 -0.66
CA LYS A 106 -1.46 -13.94 -0.07
C LYS A 106 -1.44 -15.42 0.33
N TYR A 107 -1.67 -15.70 1.60
CA TYR A 107 -1.91 -17.07 2.09
C TYR A 107 -3.29 -17.11 2.75
N GLY A 108 -4.18 -17.94 2.19
CA GLY A 108 -5.58 -17.92 2.57
C GLY A 108 -6.13 -16.50 2.41
N ARG A 109 -6.54 -15.92 3.54
CA ARG A 109 -7.24 -14.63 3.60
C ARG A 109 -6.34 -13.45 3.98
N VAL A 110 -5.06 -13.73 4.24
CA VAL A 110 -4.12 -12.76 4.79
C VAL A 110 -3.01 -12.45 3.79
N PHE A 111 -2.78 -11.17 3.54
CA PHE A 111 -1.60 -10.66 2.87
C PHE A 111 -0.45 -10.56 3.88
N HIS A 112 0.67 -11.21 3.55
CA HIS A 112 1.88 -11.17 4.36
C HIS A 112 2.99 -10.44 3.63
N LEU A 113 3.77 -9.66 4.37
CA LEU A 113 5.10 -9.28 3.95
C LEU A 113 6.00 -10.52 3.92
N GLN A 114 6.86 -10.58 2.91
CA GLN A 114 7.95 -11.54 2.86
C GLN A 114 9.19 -10.83 2.36
N ILE A 115 10.33 -11.16 2.97
CA ILE A 115 11.64 -10.61 2.59
C ILE A 115 12.54 -11.71 2.04
N SER A 116 13.46 -11.31 1.18
CA SER A 116 14.66 -12.07 0.87
C SER A 116 15.80 -11.54 1.73
N GLU A 117 16.66 -12.43 2.21
CA GLU A 117 17.82 -12.07 3.01
C GLU A 117 19.13 -12.44 2.31
N GLY A 118 20.19 -11.69 2.62
CA GLY A 118 21.56 -11.93 2.16
C GLY A 118 22.57 -11.68 3.28
N THR A 119 23.77 -12.24 3.16
CA THR A 119 24.83 -12.07 4.17
C THR A 119 25.61 -10.80 3.87
N LEU A 120 25.69 -9.90 4.86
CA LEU A 120 26.49 -8.69 4.77
C LEU A 120 27.98 -9.04 4.90
N GLY A 121 28.78 -8.50 3.99
CA GLY A 121 30.23 -8.58 3.98
C GLY A 121 30.88 -7.20 4.04
N GLU A 122 32.20 -7.20 4.00
CA GLU A 122 33.00 -5.98 4.03
C GLU A 122 32.63 -5.01 2.90
N ARG A 123 32.75 -3.71 3.19
CA ARG A 123 32.49 -2.61 2.23
C ARG A 123 31.10 -2.67 1.59
N GLY A 124 30.13 -3.19 2.33
CA GLY A 124 28.74 -3.29 1.87
C GLY A 124 28.50 -4.34 0.79
N ALA A 125 29.45 -5.26 0.56
CA ALA A 125 29.22 -6.41 -0.29
C ALA A 125 28.11 -7.29 0.31
N VAL A 126 27.21 -7.80 -0.51
CA VAL A 126 26.13 -8.69 -0.06
C VAL A 126 26.21 -9.99 -0.85
N THR A 127 26.30 -11.10 -0.13
CA THR A 127 26.16 -12.44 -0.71
C THR A 127 24.67 -12.80 -0.71
N PRO A 128 24.06 -13.08 -1.87
CA PRO A 128 22.66 -13.47 -1.96
C PRO A 128 22.35 -14.68 -1.08
N GLY A 129 21.20 -14.65 -0.42
CA GLY A 129 20.63 -15.80 0.28
C GLY A 129 19.35 -16.25 -0.39
N GLY A 130 18.24 -16.15 0.32
CA GLY A 130 16.94 -16.56 -0.19
C GLY A 130 15.78 -15.99 0.61
N TRP A 131 14.58 -16.31 0.15
CA TRP A 131 13.34 -15.87 0.76
C TRP A 131 13.13 -16.49 2.14
N VAL A 132 12.91 -15.65 3.15
CA VAL A 132 12.58 -16.08 4.51
C VAL A 132 11.20 -16.74 4.49
N PRO A 133 11.00 -17.90 5.15
CA PRO A 133 9.69 -18.54 5.24
C PRO A 133 8.64 -17.61 5.84
N VAL A 134 7.46 -17.58 5.24
CA VAL A 134 6.35 -16.75 5.72
C VAL A 134 5.78 -17.32 7.01
N GLN A 135 5.51 -16.45 7.98
CA GLN A 135 4.79 -16.78 9.21
C GLN A 135 3.29 -16.87 8.92
N LYS A 136 2.88 -17.96 8.27
CA LYS A 136 1.50 -18.19 7.84
C LYS A 136 0.59 -18.39 9.07
N PHE A 137 -0.60 -17.83 9.02
CA PHE A 137 -1.67 -18.06 9.99
C PHE A 137 -3.02 -17.81 9.31
N ASP A 138 -4.09 -18.34 9.89
CA ASP A 138 -5.46 -17.97 9.56
C ASP A 138 -6.05 -17.06 10.65
N VAL A 139 -6.94 -16.14 10.28
CA VAL A 139 -7.55 -15.20 11.25
C VAL A 139 -8.42 -15.90 12.29
N ASN A 140 -8.88 -17.13 12.02
CA ASN A 140 -9.65 -17.94 12.96
C ASN A 140 -8.76 -18.86 13.83
N ASP A 141 -7.44 -18.86 13.64
CA ASP A 141 -6.53 -19.67 14.44
C ASP A 141 -6.55 -19.23 15.92
N ALA A 142 -6.46 -20.21 16.83
CA ALA A 142 -6.46 -19.93 18.25
C ALA A 142 -5.27 -19.03 18.65
N GLY A 143 -5.57 -17.89 19.27
CA GLY A 143 -4.56 -16.94 19.75
C GLY A 143 -4.17 -15.86 18.74
N VAL A 144 -4.68 -15.91 17.51
CA VAL A 144 -4.55 -14.82 16.52
C VAL A 144 -5.58 -13.74 16.82
N ARG A 145 -5.16 -12.46 16.83
CA ARG A 145 -6.02 -11.34 17.22
C ARG A 145 -5.93 -10.17 16.24
N GLU A 146 -7.08 -9.59 15.91
CA GLU A 146 -7.16 -8.35 15.13
C GLU A 146 -6.52 -7.18 15.90
N GLY A 147 -5.81 -6.31 15.17
CA GLY A 147 -5.03 -5.19 15.72
C GLY A 147 -3.68 -5.60 16.31
N GLN A 148 -3.43 -6.90 16.53
CA GLN A 148 -2.15 -7.42 17.02
C GLN A 148 -1.42 -8.25 15.95
N ASP A 149 -2.09 -9.25 15.39
CA ASP A 149 -1.53 -10.16 14.38
C ASP A 149 -1.91 -9.76 12.97
N TYR A 150 -3.12 -9.23 12.80
CA TYR A 150 -3.66 -8.82 11.50
C TYR A 150 -4.58 -7.60 11.61
N HIS A 151 -4.82 -6.96 10.48
CA HIS A 151 -5.81 -5.90 10.32
C HIS A 151 -6.75 -6.26 9.16
N THR A 152 -8.06 -6.28 9.38
CA THR A 152 -9.04 -6.44 8.30
C THR A 152 -9.47 -5.07 7.84
N LEU A 153 -9.35 -4.81 6.53
CA LEU A 153 -9.86 -3.56 5.98
C LEU A 153 -11.37 -3.48 6.25
N SER A 154 -11.88 -2.29 6.59
CA SER A 154 -13.32 -1.99 6.73
C SER A 154 -13.64 -0.64 6.11
N TYR A 155 -14.92 -0.27 5.99
CA TYR A 155 -15.34 0.97 5.33
C TYR A 155 -14.64 2.20 5.92
N GLU A 156 -14.47 2.19 7.24
CA GLU A 156 -13.80 3.27 7.98
C GLU A 156 -12.29 3.05 8.12
N ARG A 157 -11.77 1.84 7.90
CA ARG A 157 -10.38 1.44 8.18
C ARG A 157 -9.72 0.76 6.99
N ARG A 158 -9.67 1.47 5.86
CA ARG A 158 -9.17 0.97 4.56
C ARG A 158 -8.07 1.80 3.93
N ALA A 159 -7.47 2.72 4.69
CA ALA A 159 -6.35 3.51 4.21
C ALA A 159 -5.03 2.72 4.32
N LEU A 160 -4.20 2.79 3.29
CA LEU A 160 -2.81 2.33 3.28
C LEU A 160 -1.91 3.55 3.11
N ASP A 161 -0.97 3.73 4.03
CA ASP A 161 0.02 4.79 3.94
C ASP A 161 1.07 4.45 2.87
N LEU A 162 1.36 5.43 2.02
CA LEU A 162 2.30 5.36 0.91
C LEU A 162 3.61 6.04 1.32
N ASP A 163 4.26 5.47 2.34
CA ASP A 163 5.49 6.01 2.89
C ASP A 163 6.72 5.34 2.29
N GLU A 164 7.66 6.19 1.90
CA GLU A 164 9.01 5.83 1.46
C GLU A 164 10.00 6.06 2.61
N LEU A 165 10.49 5.00 3.26
CA LEU A 165 11.35 5.09 4.44
C LEU A 165 12.78 4.65 4.11
N ASP A 166 13.77 5.41 4.60
CA ASP A 166 15.19 5.11 4.45
C ASP A 166 15.91 5.07 5.81
N SER A 167 16.87 4.16 5.95
CA SER A 167 17.65 4.06 7.18
C SER A 167 18.57 5.27 7.36
N PRO A 168 18.71 5.80 8.58
CA PRO A 168 19.66 6.85 8.90
C PRO A 168 21.10 6.46 8.56
N ARG A 169 21.98 7.47 8.53
CA ARG A 169 23.40 7.25 8.26
C ARG A 169 24.01 6.23 9.23
N GLY A 170 24.75 5.28 8.66
CA GLY A 170 25.41 4.20 9.42
C GLY A 170 24.48 3.06 9.84
N GLN A 171 23.23 3.04 9.36
CA GLN A 171 22.28 1.97 9.60
C GLN A 171 21.78 1.36 8.29
N ILE A 172 21.19 0.18 8.37
CA ILE A 172 20.74 -0.60 7.22
C ILE A 172 19.45 -1.37 7.50
N LEU A 173 18.73 -1.72 6.43
CA LEU A 173 17.46 -2.43 6.51
C LEU A 173 17.66 -3.89 6.94
N THR A 174 16.97 -4.28 8.01
CA THR A 174 17.04 -5.63 8.59
C THR A 174 15.67 -6.27 8.85
N GLY A 175 14.59 -5.53 8.65
CA GLY A 175 13.24 -6.06 8.79
C GLY A 175 12.18 -5.05 8.37
N VAL A 176 10.95 -5.52 8.25
CA VAL A 176 9.78 -4.73 7.85
C VAL A 176 8.54 -5.25 8.58
N ARG A 177 7.54 -4.39 8.76
CA ARG A 177 6.21 -4.78 9.25
C ARG A 177 5.14 -3.80 8.82
N PHE A 178 3.90 -4.25 8.86
CA PHE A 178 2.77 -3.33 8.93
C PHE A 178 2.40 -3.06 10.39
N SER A 179 1.90 -1.87 10.66
CA SER A 179 1.26 -1.51 11.92
C SER A 179 -0.02 -0.74 11.64
N VAL A 180 -0.84 -0.51 12.66
CA VAL A 180 -2.09 0.25 12.51
C VAL A 180 -2.02 1.47 13.40
N ILE A 181 -2.18 2.65 12.80
CA ILE A 181 -2.24 3.93 13.50
C ILE A 181 -3.56 4.60 13.11
N GLY A 182 -4.50 4.68 14.04
CA GLY A 182 -5.87 5.12 13.75
C GLY A 182 -6.59 4.19 12.77
N ALA A 183 -6.98 4.73 11.62
CA ALA A 183 -7.67 4.01 10.55
C ALA A 183 -6.73 3.54 9.40
N HIS A 184 -5.43 3.79 9.54
CA HIS A 184 -4.44 3.60 8.48
C HIS A 184 -3.57 2.37 8.75
N LEU A 185 -3.33 1.61 7.69
CA LEU A 185 -2.29 0.59 7.65
C LEU A 185 -0.97 1.28 7.33
N HIS A 186 -0.08 1.30 8.31
CA HIS A 186 1.21 1.96 8.25
C HIS A 186 2.32 0.97 7.93
N PHE A 187 3.36 1.39 7.22
CA PHE A 187 4.52 0.56 6.91
C PHE A 187 5.73 1.01 7.71
N GLU A 188 6.42 0.07 8.36
CA GLU A 188 7.58 0.36 9.18
C GLU A 188 8.78 -0.46 8.73
N ILE A 189 9.97 0.14 8.86
CA ILE A 189 11.24 -0.53 8.59
C ILE A 189 12.06 -0.69 9.88
N ARG A 190 12.75 -1.81 10.01
CA ARG A 190 13.72 -2.04 11.07
C ARG A 190 15.11 -1.69 10.58
N SER A 191 15.69 -0.66 11.19
CA SER A 191 16.99 -0.13 10.85
C SER A 191 18.01 -0.55 11.92
N THR A 192 19.13 -1.14 11.48
CA THR A 192 20.18 -1.67 12.36
C THR A 192 21.52 -1.02 12.03
N PRO A 193 22.25 -0.45 13.02
CA PRO A 193 23.59 0.08 12.79
C PRO A 193 24.55 -0.98 12.28
N PHE A 194 25.46 -0.57 11.39
CA PHE A 194 26.49 -1.45 10.86
C PHE A 194 27.80 -0.72 10.62
N ASN A 195 28.90 -1.47 10.65
CA ASN A 195 30.21 -0.97 10.28
C ASN A 195 30.45 -1.26 8.79
N TYR A 196 30.55 -0.22 7.97
CA TYR A 196 30.73 -0.36 6.52
C TYR A 196 32.03 -1.09 6.16
N THR A 197 33.14 -0.75 6.80
CA THR A 197 34.45 -1.34 6.50
C THR A 197 34.47 -2.84 6.80
N THR A 198 33.98 -3.25 7.97
CA THR A 198 34.03 -4.65 8.41
C THR A 198 32.81 -5.47 8.00
N GLY A 199 31.73 -4.82 7.56
CA GLY A 199 30.48 -5.50 7.18
C GLY A 199 29.72 -6.10 8.36
N ARG A 200 29.92 -5.62 9.59
CA ARG A 200 29.28 -6.20 10.80
C ARG A 200 28.09 -5.37 11.27
N LEU A 201 26.96 -6.02 11.50
CA LEU A 201 25.78 -5.47 12.15
C LEU A 201 26.00 -5.33 13.67
N ALA A 202 25.31 -4.36 14.26
CA ALA A 202 25.15 -4.17 15.71
C ALA A 202 23.68 -4.39 16.09
N PRO A 203 23.21 -5.65 16.11
CA PRO A 203 21.80 -6.00 16.24
C PRO A 203 21.18 -5.47 17.54
N GLU A 204 21.94 -5.33 18.61
CA GLU A 204 21.49 -4.83 19.91
C GLU A 204 21.08 -3.34 19.89
N ARG A 205 21.40 -2.61 18.82
CA ARG A 205 21.13 -1.17 18.65
C ARG A 205 20.12 -0.87 17.54
N ASN A 206 19.31 -1.86 17.16
CA ASN A 206 18.28 -1.69 16.15
C ASN A 206 17.13 -0.77 16.63
N GLN A 207 16.40 -0.20 15.67
CA GLN A 207 15.20 0.59 15.94
C GLN A 207 14.18 0.44 14.80
N TRP A 208 12.90 0.59 15.13
CA TRP A 208 11.83 0.75 14.15
C TRP A 208 11.75 2.20 13.71
N ILE A 209 11.55 2.39 12.40
CA ILE A 209 11.37 3.69 11.76
C ILE A 209 10.02 3.67 11.08
N SER A 210 9.23 4.70 11.37
CA SER A 210 7.89 4.97 10.88
C SER A 210 7.79 6.44 10.48
N ASN A 211 6.74 6.78 9.73
CA ASN A 211 6.29 8.16 9.60
C ASN A 211 5.10 8.35 10.57
N ASP A 212 5.27 9.20 11.58
CA ASP A 212 4.26 9.36 12.64
C ASP A 212 3.21 10.44 12.34
N ASN A 213 3.21 11.01 11.13
CA ASN A 213 2.16 11.94 10.70
C ASN A 213 0.80 11.23 10.79
N THR A 214 -0.24 11.92 11.24
CA THR A 214 -1.60 11.39 11.37
C THR A 214 -2.60 12.49 11.03
N ASP A 215 -3.89 12.21 10.95
CA ASP A 215 -4.91 13.24 10.71
C ASP A 215 -4.91 14.35 11.80
N GLY A 216 -4.34 14.08 12.98
CA GLY A 216 -4.20 15.02 14.07
C GLY A 216 -2.84 15.72 14.17
N SER A 217 -1.88 15.45 13.28
CA SER A 217 -0.58 16.14 13.29
C SER A 217 -0.67 17.53 12.64
N ASP A 218 0.33 18.40 12.90
CA ASP A 218 0.41 19.74 12.31
C ASP A 218 0.46 19.70 10.76
N ALA A 219 1.04 18.63 10.21
CA ALA A 219 1.06 18.31 8.80
C ALA A 219 0.52 16.89 8.60
N PRO A 220 -0.79 16.72 8.33
CA PRO A 220 -1.37 15.41 8.08
C PRO A 220 -1.04 14.92 6.67
N ARG A 221 -1.04 13.60 6.47
CA ARG A 221 -0.81 12.97 5.15
C ARG A 221 -1.83 13.46 4.14
N SER A 222 -1.41 13.57 2.88
CA SER A 222 -2.33 13.91 1.78
C SER A 222 -2.95 12.67 1.14
N ARG A 223 -4.25 12.70 0.86
CA ARG A 223 -4.94 11.62 0.17
C ARG A 223 -4.55 11.57 -1.32
N LEU A 224 -4.21 10.38 -1.80
CA LEU A 224 -4.11 10.09 -3.23
C LEU A 224 -5.50 9.68 -3.75
N GLU A 225 -6.15 10.57 -4.50
CA GLU A 225 -7.49 10.34 -5.03
C GLU A 225 -7.47 9.51 -6.33
N LEU A 226 -8.25 8.43 -6.32
CA LEU A 226 -8.48 7.62 -7.51
C LEU A 226 -9.66 8.18 -8.31
N TYR A 227 -9.38 8.86 -9.43
CA TYR A 227 -10.41 9.45 -10.28
C TYR A 227 -11.00 8.44 -11.26
N LYS A 228 -12.29 8.10 -11.08
CA LYS A 228 -13.03 7.11 -11.89
C LYS A 228 -12.25 5.80 -12.09
N PRO A 229 -11.85 5.11 -11.01
CA PRO A 229 -10.92 3.98 -11.11
C PRO A 229 -11.53 2.79 -11.84
N ASP A 230 -10.84 2.21 -12.81
CA ASP A 230 -11.19 0.92 -13.44
C ASP A 230 -10.24 -0.18 -12.99
N VAL A 231 -10.53 -1.43 -13.33
CA VAL A 231 -9.64 -2.56 -13.16
C VAL A 231 -8.30 -2.28 -13.88
N PRO A 232 -7.17 -2.25 -13.14
CA PRO A 232 -5.89 -1.76 -13.67
C PRO A 232 -5.27 -2.65 -14.76
N THR A 233 -5.73 -3.90 -14.90
CA THR A 233 -5.26 -4.85 -15.91
C THR A 233 -5.95 -4.73 -17.28
N ARG A 234 -7.03 -3.94 -17.38
CA ARG A 234 -7.77 -3.75 -18.65
C ARG A 234 -7.14 -2.69 -19.55
N GLY A 235 -6.42 -1.75 -18.97
CA GLY A 235 -5.78 -0.66 -19.69
C GLY A 235 -4.48 -1.10 -20.37
N PRO A 236 -4.20 -0.68 -21.62
CA PRO A 236 -2.93 -0.97 -22.28
C PRO A 236 -1.78 -0.05 -21.80
N GLN A 237 -2.09 0.96 -20.97
CA GLN A 237 -1.13 1.98 -20.56
C GLN A 237 -0.24 1.48 -19.40
N PRO A 238 1.08 1.69 -19.45
CA PRO A 238 1.95 1.41 -18.32
C PRO A 238 1.61 2.33 -17.15
N LEU A 239 1.48 1.75 -15.96
CA LEU A 239 1.19 2.47 -14.72
C LEU A 239 2.52 2.87 -14.06
N GLN A 240 2.78 4.17 -14.03
CA GLN A 240 3.97 4.74 -13.40
C GLN A 240 3.72 4.98 -11.92
N VAL A 241 4.80 5.15 -11.15
CA VAL A 241 4.69 5.58 -9.75
C VAL A 241 4.13 7.01 -9.73
N ASP A 242 2.94 7.18 -9.17
CA ASP A 242 2.23 8.46 -9.04
C ASP A 242 2.11 8.92 -7.59
N SER A 243 2.30 8.02 -6.63
CA SER A 243 2.42 8.35 -5.21
C SER A 243 3.69 9.11 -4.87
N LYS A 244 3.62 9.88 -3.79
CA LYS A 244 4.76 10.51 -3.11
C LYS A 244 4.80 10.04 -1.66
N HIS A 245 5.95 10.20 -1.02
CA HIS A 245 6.08 10.09 0.43
C HIS A 245 5.06 11.00 1.14
N ASP A 246 4.57 10.58 2.32
CA ASP A 246 3.58 11.31 3.12
C ASP A 246 2.19 11.42 2.45
N GLN A 247 1.83 10.37 1.70
CA GLN A 247 0.48 10.20 1.14
C GLN A 247 -0.18 8.92 1.66
N TYR A 248 -1.48 8.79 1.45
CA TYR A 248 -2.20 7.54 1.65
C TYR A 248 -3.20 7.30 0.52
N VAL A 249 -3.55 6.04 0.28
CA VAL A 249 -4.63 5.65 -0.63
C VAL A 249 -5.64 4.81 0.14
N GLU A 250 -6.93 5.00 -0.15
CA GLU A 250 -7.98 4.14 0.38
C GLU A 250 -8.30 3.03 -0.62
N PHE A 251 -8.43 1.81 -0.13
CA PHE A 251 -9.10 0.76 -0.90
C PHE A 251 -10.58 1.14 -1.06
N THR A 252 -11.08 1.10 -2.29
CA THR A 252 -12.44 1.50 -2.65
C THR A 252 -12.97 0.62 -3.78
N ASN A 253 -14.25 0.73 -4.10
CA ASN A 253 -14.79 0.16 -5.31
C ASN A 253 -14.27 0.88 -6.57
N SER A 254 -14.21 0.14 -7.66
CA SER A 254 -14.10 0.66 -9.02
C SER A 254 -15.31 1.52 -9.41
N ASP A 255 -15.18 2.25 -10.51
CA ASP A 255 -16.18 3.17 -11.00
C ASP A 255 -17.46 2.45 -11.47
N PHE A 256 -18.61 2.97 -11.03
CA PHE A 256 -19.92 2.40 -11.35
C PHE A 256 -20.19 2.32 -12.86
N GLU A 257 -19.74 3.29 -13.64
CA GLU A 257 -19.99 3.31 -15.09
C GLU A 257 -19.11 2.30 -15.84
N LYS A 258 -18.00 1.88 -15.23
CA LYS A 258 -16.99 1.03 -15.89
C LYS A 258 -17.18 -0.45 -15.63
N ASP A 259 -17.52 -0.82 -14.39
CA ASP A 259 -17.73 -2.22 -14.03
C ASP A 259 -18.77 -2.42 -12.92
N ALA A 260 -19.68 -1.45 -12.77
CA ALA A 260 -20.72 -1.48 -11.74
C ALA A 260 -20.17 -1.62 -10.30
N ALA A 261 -18.97 -1.06 -10.04
CA ALA A 261 -18.34 -1.06 -8.72
C ALA A 261 -18.05 -2.46 -8.15
N GLN A 262 -17.83 -3.44 -9.03
CA GLN A 262 -17.64 -4.84 -8.63
C GLN A 262 -16.23 -5.17 -8.12
N SER A 263 -15.24 -4.33 -8.43
CA SER A 263 -13.84 -4.60 -8.09
C SER A 263 -13.36 -3.73 -6.94
N THR A 264 -12.61 -4.30 -6.00
CA THR A 264 -11.86 -3.51 -5.01
C THR A 264 -10.52 -3.08 -5.60
N VAL A 265 -10.25 -1.78 -5.56
CA VAL A 265 -9.04 -1.14 -6.08
C VAL A 265 -8.42 -0.23 -5.00
N PRO A 266 -7.10 -0.01 -4.96
CA PRO A 266 -6.08 -0.54 -5.87
C PRO A 266 -5.85 -2.05 -5.71
N PHE A 267 -5.27 -2.70 -6.73
CA PHE A 267 -4.85 -4.10 -6.62
C PHE A 267 -3.54 -4.21 -5.84
N VAL A 268 -3.35 -5.31 -5.12
CA VAL A 268 -2.09 -5.59 -4.42
C VAL A 268 -1.13 -6.30 -5.37
N ASP A 269 0.02 -5.69 -5.66
CA ASP A 269 1.06 -6.33 -6.44
C ASP A 269 1.88 -7.30 -5.56
N ILE A 270 1.90 -8.57 -5.98
CA ILE A 270 2.60 -9.67 -5.30
C ILE A 270 3.97 -9.97 -5.95
N GLN A 271 4.35 -9.24 -6.99
CA GLN A 271 5.62 -9.45 -7.68
C GLN A 271 6.80 -9.16 -6.73
N PRO A 272 7.88 -9.98 -6.80
CA PRO A 272 9.06 -9.74 -6.00
C PRO A 272 9.80 -8.49 -6.45
N VAL A 273 10.16 -7.66 -5.47
CA VAL A 273 11.05 -6.52 -5.65
C VAL A 273 12.40 -6.93 -5.06
N GLU A 274 13.31 -7.34 -5.93
CA GLU A 274 14.68 -7.69 -5.59
C GLU A 274 15.65 -7.19 -6.68
N PRO A 275 16.88 -6.77 -6.32
CA PRO A 275 17.92 -6.46 -7.28
C PRO A 275 18.23 -7.65 -8.17
N MET A 276 18.73 -7.41 -9.38
CA MET A 276 19.26 -8.47 -10.23
C MET A 276 20.30 -9.30 -9.46
N GLN A 277 20.14 -10.63 -9.49
CA GLN A 277 20.97 -11.60 -8.74
C GLN A 277 20.82 -11.57 -7.21
N GLY A 278 19.88 -10.80 -6.65
CA GLY A 278 19.63 -10.75 -5.20
C GLY A 278 20.78 -10.14 -4.38
N ALA A 279 21.70 -9.43 -5.05
CA ALA A 279 22.94 -8.90 -4.47
C ALA A 279 22.93 -7.36 -4.49
N ALA A 280 22.29 -6.73 -3.53
CA ALA A 280 22.52 -5.31 -3.24
C ALA A 280 22.30 -5.02 -1.76
N LEU A 281 23.04 -4.04 -1.25
CA LEU A 281 22.80 -3.50 0.08
C LEU A 281 21.58 -2.58 0.03
N ILE A 282 20.56 -2.86 0.83
CA ILE A 282 19.29 -2.12 0.84
C ILE A 282 19.24 -1.25 2.10
N SER A 283 19.09 0.05 1.92
CA SER A 283 19.02 1.01 3.04
C SER A 283 17.60 1.25 3.51
N GLY A 284 16.60 1.10 2.63
CA GLY A 284 15.23 1.45 2.95
C GLY A 284 14.20 0.65 2.18
N ALA A 285 12.95 0.80 2.58
CA ALA A 285 11.80 0.25 1.89
C ALA A 285 10.57 1.14 2.09
N GLY A 286 9.56 0.95 1.26
CA GLY A 286 8.31 1.70 1.38
C GLY A 286 7.16 1.06 0.61
N MET A 287 5.99 1.67 0.72
CA MET A 287 4.81 1.33 -0.07
C MET A 287 4.53 2.44 -1.06
N ILE A 288 4.25 2.07 -2.30
CA ILE A 288 3.94 3.01 -3.39
C ILE A 288 2.65 2.61 -4.08
N HIS A 289 2.02 3.59 -4.71
CA HIS A 289 0.97 3.37 -5.69
C HIS A 289 1.53 3.60 -7.09
N ARG A 290 1.14 2.71 -8.02
CA ARG A 290 1.38 2.85 -9.45
C ARG A 290 0.05 2.96 -10.15
N GLY A 291 -0.22 4.13 -10.71
CA GLY A 291 -1.53 4.49 -11.20
C GLY A 291 -1.51 5.35 -12.46
N ALA A 292 -2.72 5.59 -12.95
CA ALA A 292 -3.03 6.57 -13.97
C ALA A 292 -4.49 7.00 -13.80
N ARG A 293 -4.83 8.18 -14.31
CA ARG A 293 -6.22 8.66 -14.28
C ARG A 293 -7.14 7.64 -14.98
N GLY A 294 -8.23 7.28 -14.33
CA GLY A 294 -9.17 6.28 -14.85
C GLY A 294 -8.77 4.83 -14.59
N SER A 295 -7.67 4.57 -13.87
CA SER A 295 -7.24 3.24 -13.43
C SER A 295 -7.21 3.20 -11.90
N GLY A 296 -7.61 2.07 -11.32
CA GLY A 296 -7.52 1.80 -9.89
C GLY A 296 -6.10 1.55 -9.41
N GLY A 297 -5.15 1.29 -10.32
CA GLY A 297 -3.73 1.14 -10.01
C GLY A 297 -3.36 -0.09 -9.18
N PHE A 298 -2.07 -0.14 -8.81
CA PHE A 298 -1.49 -1.16 -7.96
C PHE A 298 -0.78 -0.54 -6.76
N VAL A 299 -0.96 -1.12 -5.58
CA VAL A 299 -0.07 -0.88 -4.44
C VAL A 299 1.03 -1.94 -4.43
N SER A 300 2.27 -1.51 -4.28
CA SER A 300 3.44 -2.38 -4.34
C SER A 300 4.52 -1.92 -3.37
N PRO A 301 5.35 -2.83 -2.84
CA PRO A 301 6.52 -2.41 -2.09
C PRO A 301 7.56 -1.78 -3.03
N LYS A 302 8.46 -0.97 -2.45
CA LYS A 302 9.61 -0.35 -3.10
C LYS A 302 10.84 -0.53 -2.21
N LEU A 303 12.02 -0.68 -2.81
CA LEU A 303 13.29 -0.76 -2.11
C LEU A 303 14.21 0.42 -2.46
N PHE A 304 15.01 0.86 -1.50
CA PHE A 304 16.08 1.83 -1.69
C PHE A 304 17.44 1.16 -1.54
N THR A 305 18.26 1.26 -2.57
CA THR A 305 19.64 0.79 -2.53
C THR A 305 20.50 1.74 -1.71
N TYR A 306 21.45 1.19 -0.97
CA TYR A 306 22.38 1.96 -0.18
C TYR A 306 23.24 2.90 -1.03
N ASP A 307 23.35 4.15 -0.60
CA ASP A 307 24.20 5.15 -1.22
C ASP A 307 25.68 4.96 -0.80
N HIS A 308 26.44 4.28 -1.67
CA HIS A 308 27.87 4.03 -1.47
C HIS A 308 28.77 5.27 -1.67
N SER A 309 28.27 6.35 -2.29
CA SER A 309 29.10 7.53 -2.62
C SER A 309 29.77 8.15 -1.39
N ARG A 310 29.16 7.96 -0.21
CA ARG A 310 29.61 8.46 1.09
C ARG A 310 30.92 7.82 1.57
N HIS A 311 31.29 6.66 1.01
CA HIS A 311 32.49 5.92 1.36
C HIS A 311 33.57 5.98 0.28
N VAL A 312 33.29 6.68 -0.82
CA VAL A 312 34.24 6.86 -1.92
C VAL A 312 34.95 8.20 -1.74
N HIS A 313 36.24 8.15 -1.41
CA HIS A 313 37.12 9.29 -1.52
C HIS A 313 37.76 9.28 -2.90
N ALA A 314 37.48 10.30 -3.72
CA ALA A 314 38.19 10.48 -4.98
C ALA A 314 39.53 11.16 -4.69
N ASP A 315 40.63 10.46 -4.99
CA ASP A 315 41.93 11.10 -5.01
C ASP A 315 41.99 12.07 -6.21
N PRO A 316 42.42 13.33 -6.02
CA PRO A 316 42.60 14.24 -7.14
C PRO A 316 43.64 13.65 -8.10
N PRO A 317 43.50 13.88 -9.43
CA PRO A 317 44.46 13.37 -10.40
C PRO A 317 45.87 13.85 -10.04
N PRO A 318 46.89 12.99 -10.19
CA PRO A 318 48.27 13.35 -9.87
C PRO A 318 48.68 14.62 -10.60
N ALA A 319 49.47 15.48 -9.94
CA ALA A 319 49.85 16.80 -10.44
C ALA A 319 50.49 16.77 -11.85
N SER A 320 51.07 15.65 -12.26
CA SER A 320 51.62 15.42 -13.60
C SER A 320 50.59 15.48 -14.75
N LEU A 321 49.31 15.26 -14.46
CA LEU A 321 48.21 15.34 -15.44
C LEU A 321 47.58 16.73 -15.52
N GLN A 322 47.87 17.63 -14.57
CA GLN A 322 47.34 19.00 -14.55
C GLN A 322 48.19 19.98 -15.38
N THR A 323 49.40 19.56 -15.78
CA THR A 323 50.34 20.35 -16.59
C THR A 323 50.21 20.15 -18.10
N ALA A 324 49.27 19.34 -18.57
CA ALA A 324 48.95 19.32 -19.99
C ALA A 324 48.13 20.58 -20.32
N GLU A 325 48.81 21.64 -20.76
CA GLU A 325 48.17 22.76 -21.44
C GLU A 325 47.24 22.21 -22.54
N PRO A 326 46.07 22.83 -22.79
CA PRO A 326 45.22 22.42 -23.89
C PRO A 326 46.02 22.58 -25.19
N ASP A 327 46.39 21.45 -25.81
CA ASP A 327 46.92 21.44 -27.16
C ASP A 327 45.95 22.23 -28.03
N SER A 328 46.41 23.40 -28.44
CA SER A 328 45.72 24.26 -29.39
C SER A 328 45.55 23.45 -30.67
N MET A 329 44.36 22.89 -30.88
CA MET A 329 44.02 22.29 -32.16
C MET A 329 44.15 23.38 -33.23
N PRO A 330 45.03 23.21 -34.24
CA PRO A 330 45.05 24.15 -35.34
C PRO A 330 43.72 24.02 -36.08
N MET A 331 42.95 25.11 -36.14
CA MET A 331 41.79 25.19 -37.03
C MET A 331 42.27 24.95 -38.46
N SER A 332 41.99 23.76 -38.98
CA SER A 332 42.07 23.50 -40.40
C SER A 332 40.94 24.27 -41.07
N ASN A 333 41.28 25.38 -41.74
CA ASN A 333 40.41 26.00 -42.72
C ASN A 333 40.24 25.03 -43.90
N PHE A 334 39.04 24.49 -44.07
CA PHE A 334 38.50 24.07 -45.37
C PHE A 334 37.00 24.34 -45.41
#